data_AF-A0A7Y0EKE7-F1
#
_entry.id   AF-A0A7Y0EKE7-F1
#
_cell.length_a   1.000
_cell.length_b   1.000
_cell.length_c   1.000
_cell.angle_alpha   90.00
_cell.angle_beta   90.00
_cell.angle_gamma   90.00
#
_symmetry.space_group_name_H-M   'P 1'
#
loop_
_entity.id
_entity.type
_entity.pdbx_description
1 polymer ?
#
loop_
_entity_poly.entity_id
_entity_poly.type
_entity_poly.pdbx_seq_one_letter_code
_entity_poly.pdbx_strand_id
1 'polypeptide(L)'
;MTNKSKVSILSILIIIITFITIRQSILLHRGIKKIKIPNKESRQLGNMSIYERLTVKKISKKYNISEQEIFKILEITPNNGDENIPIVKLTKKYNKNPEEMKNNLKKIIKNQRNSEGKKYE
;
A
#
# COMPACT_ATOMS: atom_id res chain seq x y z
N MET A 1 21.50 -34.56 36.61
CA MET A 1 21.13 -34.55 35.17
C MET A 1 22.26 -35.21 34.39
N THR A 2 22.02 -36.36 33.76
CA THR A 2 23.06 -37.15 33.10
C THR A 2 23.40 -36.58 31.72
N ASN A 3 24.59 -36.86 31.20
CA ASN A 3 24.98 -36.41 29.85
C ASN A 3 24.00 -36.92 28.78
N LYS A 4 23.46 -38.14 28.96
CA LYS A 4 22.42 -38.72 28.10
C LYS A 4 21.13 -37.89 28.12
N SER A 5 20.67 -37.43 29.29
CA SER A 5 19.45 -36.61 29.37
C SER A 5 19.63 -35.23 28.73
N LYS A 6 20.80 -34.61 28.88
CA LYS A 6 21.14 -33.34 28.21
C LYS A 6 21.13 -33.47 26.68
N VAL A 7 21.73 -34.54 26.15
CA VAL A 7 21.75 -34.82 24.70
C VAL A 7 20.33 -35.09 24.17
N SER A 8 19.51 -35.81 24.92
CA SER A 8 18.12 -36.09 24.52
C SER A 8 17.28 -34.81 24.44
N ILE A 9 17.42 -33.91 25.43
CA ILE A 9 16.72 -32.61 25.42
C ILE A 9 17.21 -31.73 24.27
N LEU A 10 18.52 -31.70 24.03
CA LEU A 10 19.11 -30.95 22.93
C LEU A 10 18.59 -31.44 21.57
N SER A 11 18.48 -32.77 21.41
CA SER A 11 17.97 -33.38 20.18
C SER A 11 16.50 -32.99 19.92
N ILE A 12 15.67 -32.98 20.95
CA ILE A 12 14.27 -32.55 20.86
C ILE A 12 14.19 -31.07 20.46
N LEU A 13 15.01 -30.21 21.07
CA LEU A 13 15.08 -28.78 20.72
C LEU A 13 15.48 -28.56 19.27
N ILE A 14 16.46 -29.31 18.76
CA ILE A 14 16.89 -29.23 17.37
C ILE A 14 15.74 -29.61 16.43
N ILE A 15 14.99 -30.67 16.74
CA ILE A 15 13.84 -31.10 15.94
C ILE A 15 12.77 -30.01 15.89
N ILE A 16 12.43 -29.42 17.04
CA ILE A 16 11.43 -28.35 17.14
C ILE A 16 11.86 -27.12 16.32
N ILE A 17 13.10 -26.67 16.48
CA ILE A 17 13.62 -25.50 15.76
C ILE A 17 13.61 -25.77 14.25
N THR A 18 14.06 -26.96 13.83
CA THR A 18 14.07 -27.35 12.41
C THR A 18 12.67 -27.31 11.81
N PHE A 19 11.67 -27.84 12.53
CA PHE A 19 10.28 -27.82 12.08
C PHE A 19 9.73 -26.40 11.93
N ILE A 20 10.03 -25.51 12.90
CA ILE A 20 9.63 -24.10 12.85
C ILE A 20 10.27 -23.41 11.64
N THR A 21 11.57 -23.62 11.42
CA THR A 21 12.30 -23.02 10.31
C THR A 21 11.74 -23.48 8.97
N ILE A 22 11.50 -24.78 8.77
CA ILE A 22 10.89 -25.32 7.54
C ILE A 22 9.53 -24.67 7.29
N ARG A 23 8.68 -24.59 8.31
CA ARG A 23 7.35 -23.98 8.19
C ARG A 23 7.45 -22.51 7.79
N GLN A 24 8.35 -21.75 8.41
CA GLN A 24 8.57 -20.35 8.04
C GLN A 24 9.10 -20.22 6.62
N SER A 25 10.07 -21.03 6.20
CA SER A 25 10.59 -21.04 4.84
C SER A 25 9.51 -21.30 3.80
N ILE A 26 8.60 -22.26 4.05
CA ILE A 26 7.46 -22.53 3.15
C ILE A 26 6.51 -21.34 3.08
N LEU A 27 6.17 -20.73 4.22
CA LEU A 27 5.30 -19.56 4.26
C LEU A 27 5.92 -18.39 3.49
N LEU A 28 7.22 -18.17 3.65
CA LEU A 28 7.96 -17.10 2.99
C LEU A 28 8.06 -17.36 1.48
N HIS A 29 8.35 -18.60 1.07
CA HIS A 29 8.35 -18.99 -0.35
C HIS A 29 6.97 -18.81 -1.01
N ARG A 30 5.90 -19.22 -0.32
CA ARG A 30 4.52 -18.98 -0.79
C ARG A 30 4.19 -17.48 -0.82
N GLY A 31 4.68 -16.71 0.14
CA GLY A 31 4.56 -15.26 0.18
C GLY A 31 5.21 -14.62 -1.05
N ILE A 32 6.46 -14.98 -1.35
CA ILE A 32 7.20 -14.48 -2.51
C ILE A 32 6.50 -14.85 -3.82
N LYS A 33 6.03 -16.10 -3.97
CA LYS A 33 5.26 -16.51 -5.17
C LYS A 33 3.94 -15.75 -5.35
N LYS A 34 3.35 -15.22 -4.28
CA LYS A 34 2.15 -14.37 -4.34
C LYS A 34 2.47 -12.92 -4.71
N ILE A 35 3.73 -12.49 -4.64
CA ILE A 35 4.14 -11.15 -5.04
C ILE A 35 4.14 -11.11 -6.58
N LYS A 36 3.10 -10.50 -7.16
CA LYS A 36 3.07 -10.20 -8.59
C LYS A 36 4.21 -9.25 -8.95
N ILE A 37 4.80 -9.44 -10.14
CA ILE A 37 5.81 -8.55 -10.70
C ILE A 37 5.26 -7.12 -10.68
N PRO A 38 6.00 -6.14 -10.13
CA PRO A 38 5.50 -4.78 -9.99
C PRO A 38 5.26 -4.17 -11.38
N ASN A 39 4.01 -3.98 -11.76
CA ASN A 39 3.62 -3.24 -12.96
C ASN A 39 3.47 -1.75 -12.64
N LYS A 40 3.37 -0.87 -13.65
CA LYS A 40 3.28 0.59 -13.44
C LYS A 40 2.11 0.94 -12.51
N GLU A 41 0.99 0.23 -12.58
CA GLU A 41 -0.17 0.47 -11.73
C GLU A 41 0.02 -0.01 -10.29
N SER A 42 0.66 -1.15 -10.07
CA SER A 42 0.91 -1.71 -8.73
C SER A 42 1.98 -0.93 -7.97
N ARG A 43 2.97 -0.34 -8.68
CA ARG A 43 3.91 0.63 -8.09
C ARG A 43 3.20 1.91 -7.66
N GLN A 44 2.19 2.32 -8.40
CA GLN A 44 1.42 3.53 -8.14
C GLN A 44 0.24 3.31 -7.18
N LEU A 45 -0.21 2.08 -6.92
CA LEU A 45 -1.46 1.83 -6.16
C LEU A 45 -1.37 0.65 -5.18
N GLY A 46 -0.19 0.09 -4.89
CA GLY A 46 0.00 -0.89 -3.81
C GLY A 46 -0.11 -0.26 -2.41
N ASN A 47 -0.06 -1.08 -1.34
CA ASN A 47 -0.03 -0.61 0.06
C ASN A 47 1.25 0.19 0.41
N MET A 48 2.22 0.24 -0.51
CA MET A 48 3.40 1.13 -0.47
C MET A 48 3.32 2.20 -1.57
N SER A 49 2.12 2.49 -2.09
CA SER A 49 1.98 3.45 -3.16
C SER A 49 2.42 4.83 -2.69
N ILE A 50 3.18 5.50 -3.55
CA ILE A 50 3.60 6.87 -3.30
C ILE A 50 2.37 7.75 -3.08
N TYR A 51 1.25 7.48 -3.77
CA TYR A 51 0.02 8.26 -3.73
C TYR A 51 -0.71 8.21 -2.38
N GLU A 52 -0.68 7.08 -1.69
CA GLU A 52 -1.17 6.96 -0.31
C GLU A 52 -0.43 7.93 0.64
N ARG A 53 0.84 8.23 0.34
CA ARG A 53 1.69 9.15 1.11
C ARG A 53 1.73 10.57 0.55
N LEU A 54 1.16 10.82 -0.63
CA LEU A 54 1.05 12.17 -1.18
C LEU A 54 -0.07 12.94 -0.48
N THR A 55 0.04 14.26 -0.49
CA THR A 55 -0.99 15.19 -0.02
C THR A 55 -1.81 15.66 -1.20
N VAL A 56 -3.03 16.18 -0.96
CA VAL A 56 -3.87 16.75 -2.02
C VAL A 56 -3.14 17.86 -2.78
N LYS A 57 -2.39 18.72 -2.08
CA LYS A 57 -1.53 19.75 -2.68
C LYS A 57 -0.48 19.21 -3.64
N LYS A 58 0.14 18.08 -3.32
CA LYS A 58 1.12 17.43 -4.22
C LYS A 58 0.44 16.79 -5.42
N ILE A 59 -0.74 16.20 -5.25
CA ILE A 59 -1.53 15.63 -6.33
C ILE A 59 -2.01 16.74 -7.28
N SER A 60 -2.50 17.85 -6.72
CA SER A 60 -2.92 19.05 -7.47
C SER A 60 -1.81 19.56 -8.38
N LYS A 61 -0.61 19.78 -7.84
CA LYS A 61 0.54 20.22 -8.64
C LYS A 61 0.95 19.21 -9.72
N LYS A 62 0.93 17.92 -9.38
CA LYS A 62 1.39 16.86 -10.30
C LYS A 62 0.48 16.70 -11.50
N TYR A 63 -0.83 16.84 -11.29
CA TYR A 63 -1.83 16.62 -12.33
C TYR A 63 -2.47 17.92 -12.82
N ASN A 64 -2.05 19.08 -12.34
CA ASN A 64 -2.66 20.37 -12.65
C ASN A 64 -4.19 20.38 -12.46
N ILE A 65 -4.66 19.78 -11.35
CA ILE A 65 -6.07 19.71 -10.96
C ILE A 65 -6.25 20.58 -9.71
N SER A 66 -7.36 21.30 -9.58
CA SER A 66 -7.60 22.11 -8.38
C SER A 66 -7.74 21.21 -7.14
N GLU A 67 -7.27 21.70 -5.99
CA GLU A 67 -7.38 20.95 -4.72
C GLU A 67 -8.85 20.65 -4.37
N GLN A 68 -9.75 21.60 -4.64
CA GLN A 68 -11.20 21.48 -4.46
C GLN A 68 -11.80 20.34 -5.30
N GLU A 69 -11.38 20.22 -6.55
CA GLU A 69 -11.84 19.15 -7.44
C GLU A 69 -11.30 17.78 -7.00
N ILE A 70 -10.08 17.71 -6.48
CA ILE A 70 -9.55 16.49 -5.87
C ILE A 70 -10.40 16.10 -4.66
N PHE A 71 -10.69 17.03 -3.74
CA PHE A 71 -11.53 16.74 -2.58
C PHE A 71 -12.94 16.28 -2.98
N LYS A 72 -13.52 16.86 -4.03
CA LYS A 72 -14.79 16.44 -4.61
C LYS A 72 -14.74 15.01 -5.14
N ILE A 73 -13.68 14.63 -5.86
CA ILE A 73 -13.50 13.26 -6.37
C ILE A 73 -13.27 12.26 -5.23
N LEU A 74 -12.60 12.68 -4.15
CA LEU A 74 -12.42 11.87 -2.94
C LEU A 74 -13.66 11.84 -2.05
N GLU A 75 -14.70 12.61 -2.38
CA GLU A 75 -15.94 12.76 -1.62
C GLU A 75 -15.68 13.17 -0.16
N ILE A 76 -14.75 14.11 0.02
CA ILE A 76 -14.39 14.71 1.30
C ILE A 76 -14.81 16.17 1.27
N THR A 77 -15.49 16.63 2.32
CA THR A 77 -15.67 18.06 2.60
C THR A 77 -14.44 18.56 3.36
N PRO A 78 -13.54 19.32 2.73
CA PRO A 78 -12.26 19.68 3.34
C PRO A 78 -12.43 20.76 4.41
N ASN A 79 -11.63 20.66 5.45
CA ASN A 79 -11.37 21.74 6.40
C ASN A 79 -10.06 22.46 6.02
N ASN A 80 -9.89 23.70 6.49
CA ASN A 80 -8.66 24.45 6.27
C ASN A 80 -7.42 23.66 6.73
N GLY A 81 -6.44 23.49 5.84
CA GLY A 81 -5.19 22.77 6.11
C GLY A 81 -5.20 21.29 5.69
N ASP A 82 -6.34 20.75 5.28
CA ASP A 82 -6.45 19.35 4.82
C ASP A 82 -5.66 19.07 3.55
N GLU A 83 -5.38 20.09 2.74
CA GLU A 83 -4.61 19.97 1.51
C GLU A 83 -3.17 19.50 1.74
N ASN A 84 -2.66 19.69 2.96
CA ASN A 84 -1.32 19.29 3.39
C ASN A 84 -1.31 17.93 4.11
N ILE A 85 -2.47 17.30 4.32
CA ILE A 85 -2.58 16.01 4.98
C ILE A 85 -2.37 14.88 3.94
N PRO A 86 -1.57 13.85 4.24
CA PRO A 86 -1.44 12.67 3.37
C PRO A 86 -2.78 11.96 3.18
N ILE A 87 -3.04 11.41 1.98
CA ILE A 87 -4.32 10.76 1.68
C ILE A 87 -4.65 9.61 2.66
N VAL A 88 -3.66 8.82 3.10
CA VAL A 88 -3.89 7.77 4.12
C VAL A 88 -4.40 8.37 5.44
N LYS A 89 -3.87 9.53 5.85
CA LYS A 89 -4.33 10.20 7.07
C LYS A 89 -5.70 10.83 6.87
N LEU A 90 -5.99 11.38 5.69
CA LEU A 90 -7.34 11.86 5.33
C LEU A 90 -8.38 10.73 5.37
N THR A 91 -8.03 9.56 4.86
CA THR A 91 -8.89 8.36 4.89
C THR A 91 -9.31 8.03 6.31
N LYS A 92 -8.35 8.07 7.26
CA LYS A 92 -8.64 7.85 8.68
C LYS A 92 -9.42 9.00 9.31
N LYS A 93 -9.02 10.26 9.04
CA LYS A 93 -9.67 11.47 9.60
C LYS A 93 -11.16 11.53 9.25
N TYR A 94 -11.51 11.16 8.02
CA TYR A 94 -12.88 11.20 7.50
C TYR A 94 -13.58 9.84 7.52
N ASN A 95 -12.99 8.83 8.18
CA ASN A 95 -13.53 7.47 8.30
C ASN A 95 -14.02 6.87 6.96
N LYS A 96 -13.25 7.10 5.89
CA LYS A 96 -13.56 6.60 4.54
C LYS A 96 -13.07 5.16 4.37
N ASN A 97 -13.75 4.39 3.52
CA ASN A 97 -13.30 3.06 3.16
C ASN A 97 -11.98 3.14 2.36
N PRO A 98 -10.91 2.43 2.78
CA PRO A 98 -9.64 2.42 2.05
C PRO A 98 -9.74 1.98 0.58
N GLU A 99 -10.60 1.01 0.26
CA GLU A 99 -10.79 0.55 -1.12
C GLU A 99 -11.48 1.60 -1.99
N GLU A 100 -12.48 2.28 -1.43
CA GLU A 100 -13.20 3.37 -2.08
C GLU A 100 -12.27 4.55 -2.35
N MET A 101 -11.48 4.95 -1.35
CA MET A 101 -10.47 5.99 -1.49
C MET A 101 -9.48 5.67 -2.61
N LYS A 102 -9.00 4.43 -2.66
CA LYS A 102 -8.10 3.95 -3.71
C LYS A 102 -8.74 3.99 -5.10
N ASN A 103 -10.01 3.61 -5.21
CA ASN A 103 -10.75 3.67 -6.46
C ASN A 103 -10.99 5.12 -6.91
N ASN A 104 -11.27 6.04 -5.99
CA ASN A 104 -11.42 7.46 -6.29
C ASN A 104 -10.09 8.10 -6.70
N LEU A 105 -8.97 7.75 -6.06
CA LEU A 105 -7.63 8.16 -6.51
C LEU A 105 -7.32 7.64 -7.92
N LYS A 106 -7.72 6.40 -8.27
CA LYS A 106 -7.56 5.87 -9.63
C LYS A 106 -8.30 6.71 -10.68
N LYS A 107 -9.48 7.24 -10.36
CA LYS A 107 -10.24 8.11 -11.27
C LYS A 107 -9.45 9.37 -11.62
N ILE A 108 -8.77 9.98 -10.63
CA ILE A 108 -7.90 11.15 -10.83
C ILE A 108 -6.76 10.82 -11.82
N ILE A 109 -6.10 9.67 -11.65
CA ILE A 109 -4.98 9.25 -12.50
C ILE A 109 -5.45 8.89 -13.92
N LYS A 110 -6.61 8.23 -14.06
CA LYS A 110 -7.13 7.76 -15.35
C LYS A 110 -7.65 8.91 -16.22
N ASN A 111 -8.32 9.91 -15.63
CA ASN A 111 -8.83 11.07 -16.36
C ASN A 111 -7.71 11.90 -16.99
N GLN A 112 -6.53 11.96 -16.36
CA GLN A 112 -5.34 12.63 -16.92
C GLN A 112 -4.76 11.90 -18.14
N ARG A 113 -4.68 10.56 -18.13
CA ARG A 113 -4.17 9.80 -19.29
C ARG A 113 -5.01 10.03 -20.55
N ASN A 114 -6.31 10.26 -20.40
CA ASN A 114 -7.20 10.58 -21.52
C ASN A 114 -7.00 12.02 -22.05
N SER A 115 -6.51 12.94 -21.21
CA SER A 115 -6.22 14.33 -21.60
C SER A 115 -4.84 14.50 -22.25
N GLU A 116 -3.86 13.67 -21.89
CA GLU A 116 -2.53 13.67 -22.54
C GLU A 116 -2.54 13.06 -23.95
N GLY A 117 -3.49 12.16 -24.25
CA GLY A 117 -3.67 11.57 -25.59
C GLY A 117 -4.25 12.51 -26.64
N LYS A 118 -4.80 13.67 -26.25
CA LYS A 118 -5.38 14.67 -27.17
C LYS A 118 -4.45 15.83 -27.53
N LYS A 119 -3.20 15.83 -27.05
CA LYS A 119 -2.22 16.88 -27.37
C LYS A 119 -1.34 16.57 -28.59
N TYR A 120 -1.52 15.41 -29.22
CA TYR A 120 -0.74 14.95 -30.37
C TYR A 120 -1.65 14.40 -31.49
N GLU A 121 -2.76 15.08 -31.78
CA GLU A 121 -3.46 14.99 -33.07
C GLU A 121 -3.43 16.35 -33.77
#